data_AF-W6LG34-F1
#
_entry.id   AF-W6LG34-F1
#
_cell.length_a   1.000
_cell.length_b   1.000
_cell.length_c   1.000
_cell.angle_alpha   90.00
_cell.angle_beta   90.00
_cell.angle_gamma   90.00
#
_symmetry.space_group_name_H-M   'P 1'
#
loop_
_entity.id
_entity.type
_entity.pdbx_description
1 polymer ?
#
loop_
_entity_poly.entity_id
_entity_poly.type
_entity_poly.pdbx_seq_one_letter_code
_entity_poly.pdbx_strand_id
1 'polypeptide(L)'
;MYRSISPLLDKSSFATKRRVILPIHPTPNFPAHYIKAAFTTDPLKEKQKARFSSGGDAMREVQDIPKNLEGARSREELAGRGDVEFEALVEFLRGASYDQMISGRRFQKLYTALSGNDDVFVWLCHTAMAVLNPGEARSRLVYQHLKALAEAVASGEMTQRTAFRFYESAVRSPAYRAIAARQLENGAATRLAGISAAADVMREMGLTRRPMSSYFELYQRIVERSEVMTPWGFPPLFQFEERLSLEPRLKFFSRTAQQQLEQRRRGTIFSPHTILQKRRIFWIPPTWHRSGRYLGPHVNLYPGLTPD
;
A
#
# COMPACT_ATOMS: atom_id res chain seq x y z
N MET A 1 -30.84 -14.73 -42.03
CA MET A 1 -31.07 -13.38 -42.58
C MET A 1 -29.82 -12.54 -42.38
N TYR A 2 -28.98 -12.38 -43.41
CA TYR A 2 -27.84 -11.47 -43.38
C TYR A 2 -28.33 -10.07 -43.76
N ARG A 3 -28.36 -9.12 -42.81
CA ARG A 3 -28.58 -7.70 -43.12
C ARG A 3 -27.32 -7.16 -43.80
N SER A 4 -27.44 -6.79 -45.07
CA SER A 4 -26.39 -6.09 -45.81
C SER A 4 -26.14 -4.72 -45.20
N ILE A 5 -24.89 -4.44 -44.80
CA ILE A 5 -24.46 -3.14 -44.29
C ILE A 5 -24.11 -2.25 -45.50
N SER A 6 -25.03 -1.43 -45.96
CA SER A 6 -24.78 -0.37 -46.94
C SER A 6 -24.38 0.92 -46.21
N PRO A 7 -23.16 1.47 -46.41
CA PRO A 7 -22.79 2.73 -45.80
C PRO A 7 -23.49 3.89 -46.52
N LEU A 8 -24.21 4.72 -45.76
CA LEU A 8 -24.63 6.05 -46.22
C LEU A 8 -23.38 6.94 -46.29
N LEU A 9 -22.71 6.93 -47.45
CA LEU A 9 -21.51 7.71 -47.72
C LEU A 9 -21.88 9.19 -47.91
N ASP A 10 -21.61 10.00 -46.89
CA ASP A 10 -21.72 11.44 -46.98
C ASP A 10 -20.59 12.03 -47.85
N LYS A 11 -20.93 12.95 -48.77
CA LYS A 11 -20.03 13.47 -49.83
C LYS A 11 -18.78 14.18 -49.28
N SER A 12 -18.81 14.61 -48.01
CA SER A 12 -17.72 15.25 -47.27
C SER A 12 -16.52 14.33 -46.97
N SER A 13 -16.73 13.01 -46.94
CA SER A 13 -15.70 12.00 -46.66
C SER A 13 -14.70 11.81 -47.83
N PHE A 14 -15.14 12.07 -49.06
CA PHE A 14 -14.37 11.88 -50.28
C PHE A 14 -13.28 12.95 -50.47
N ALA A 15 -13.54 14.20 -50.08
CA ALA A 15 -12.61 15.31 -50.26
C ALA A 15 -11.37 15.24 -49.32
N THR A 16 -11.48 14.55 -48.19
CA THR A 16 -10.40 14.44 -47.18
C THR A 16 -9.78 13.05 -47.08
N LYS A 17 -10.19 12.09 -47.92
CA LYS A 17 -9.79 10.67 -47.85
C LYS A 17 -9.90 10.11 -46.42
N ARG A 18 -10.95 10.49 -45.69
CA ARG A 18 -11.16 10.02 -44.32
C ARG A 18 -11.37 8.51 -44.32
N ARG A 19 -10.53 7.79 -43.57
CA ARG A 19 -10.63 6.34 -43.42
C ARG A 19 -11.94 5.97 -42.74
N VAL A 20 -12.68 5.05 -43.32
CA VAL A 20 -13.90 4.47 -42.74
C VAL A 20 -13.63 3.03 -42.35
N ILE A 21 -14.06 2.65 -41.14
CA ILE A 21 -13.90 1.31 -40.58
C ILE A 21 -15.30 0.79 -40.23
N LEU A 22 -15.68 -0.37 -40.77
CA LEU A 22 -17.00 -0.96 -40.57
C LEU A 22 -17.12 -1.61 -39.17
N PRO A 23 -18.30 -1.55 -38.53
CA PRO A 23 -18.51 -2.18 -37.23
C PRO A 23 -18.47 -3.70 -37.33
N ILE A 24 -17.90 -4.35 -36.31
CA ILE A 24 -17.90 -5.80 -36.15
C ILE A 24 -19.06 -6.17 -35.20
N HIS A 25 -19.89 -7.13 -35.58
CA HIS A 25 -20.98 -7.65 -34.74
C HIS A 25 -20.52 -8.82 -33.86
N PRO A 26 -21.16 -9.07 -32.69
CA PRO A 26 -20.87 -10.23 -31.86
C PRO A 26 -20.99 -11.53 -32.65
N THR A 27 -19.96 -12.38 -32.54
CA THR A 27 -19.92 -13.72 -33.12
C THR A 27 -19.58 -14.74 -32.04
N PRO A 28 -19.81 -16.05 -32.25
CA PRO A 28 -19.56 -17.08 -31.22
C PRO A 28 -18.16 -17.01 -30.59
N ASN A 29 -17.13 -16.66 -31.37
CA ASN A 29 -15.74 -16.55 -30.91
C ASN A 29 -15.33 -15.12 -30.55
N PHE A 30 -16.21 -14.12 -30.74
CA PHE A 30 -15.92 -12.71 -30.51
C PHE A 30 -17.12 -12.02 -29.83
N PRO A 31 -17.23 -12.14 -28.48
CA PRO A 31 -18.35 -11.59 -27.73
C PRO A 31 -18.30 -10.05 -27.69
N ALA A 32 -19.43 -9.44 -27.34
CA ALA A 32 -19.61 -7.98 -27.36
C ALA A 32 -18.53 -7.20 -26.56
N HIS A 33 -18.13 -7.70 -25.39
CA HIS A 33 -17.11 -7.05 -24.56
C HIS A 33 -15.71 -7.09 -25.20
N TYR A 34 -15.39 -8.13 -25.99
CA TYR A 34 -14.14 -8.21 -26.74
C TYR A 34 -14.12 -7.22 -27.91
N ILE A 35 -15.24 -7.09 -28.64
CA ILE A 35 -15.36 -6.10 -29.72
C ILE A 35 -15.09 -4.71 -29.20
N LYS A 36 -15.78 -4.29 -28.14
CA LYS A 36 -15.63 -2.93 -27.58
C LYS A 36 -14.21 -2.67 -27.04
N ALA A 37 -13.54 -3.68 -26.51
CA ALA A 37 -12.21 -3.53 -25.91
C ALA A 37 -11.07 -3.56 -26.94
N ALA A 38 -11.16 -4.46 -27.94
CA ALA A 38 -10.09 -4.73 -28.89
C ALA A 38 -10.26 -4.00 -30.24
N PHE A 39 -11.46 -3.51 -30.55
CA PHE A 39 -11.77 -2.87 -31.83
C PHE A 39 -12.36 -1.47 -31.64
N THR A 40 -11.93 -0.52 -32.47
CA THR A 40 -12.48 0.83 -32.52
C THR A 40 -12.81 1.19 -33.96
N THR A 41 -13.99 1.77 -34.17
CA THR A 41 -14.41 2.30 -35.47
C THR A 41 -13.78 3.67 -35.77
N ASP A 42 -13.17 4.31 -34.76
CA ASP A 42 -12.59 5.64 -34.87
C ASP A 42 -11.07 5.54 -35.17
N PRO A 43 -10.63 5.78 -36.42
CA PRO A 43 -9.24 5.55 -36.83
C PRO A 43 -8.24 6.52 -36.18
N LEU A 44 -8.71 7.62 -35.58
CA LEU A 44 -7.84 8.56 -34.83
C LEU A 44 -7.32 7.98 -33.52
N LYS A 45 -7.93 6.90 -33.01
CA LYS A 45 -7.53 6.22 -31.77
C LYS A 45 -6.65 4.99 -32.04
N GLU A 46 -6.41 4.65 -33.31
CA GLU A 46 -5.54 3.52 -33.66
C GLU A 46 -4.09 3.76 -33.20
N LYS A 47 -3.36 2.67 -32.92
CA LYS A 47 -1.97 2.68 -32.44
C LYS A 47 -1.74 3.44 -31.12
N GLN A 48 -2.79 3.64 -30.33
CA GLN A 48 -2.68 4.03 -28.93
C GLN A 48 -1.97 2.95 -28.09
N LYS A 49 -1.81 3.20 -26.79
CA LYS A 49 -1.18 2.27 -25.84
C LYS A 49 -2.16 1.19 -25.37
N ALA A 50 -1.61 0.10 -24.83
CA ALA A 50 -2.38 -0.97 -24.21
C ALA A 50 -3.15 -0.46 -22.98
N ARG A 51 -4.38 -0.95 -22.80
CA ARG A 51 -5.19 -0.73 -21.59
C ARG A 51 -5.14 -1.99 -20.74
N PHE A 52 -4.98 -1.83 -19.43
CA PHE A 52 -5.02 -2.94 -18.48
C PHE A 52 -6.40 -3.00 -17.81
N SER A 53 -6.83 -4.22 -17.49
CA SER A 53 -8.05 -4.47 -16.74
C SER A 53 -7.74 -5.53 -15.69
N SER A 54 -8.41 -5.46 -14.55
CA SER A 54 -8.28 -6.43 -13.46
C SER A 54 -9.49 -7.38 -13.48
N GLY A 55 -9.27 -8.62 -13.07
CA GLY A 55 -10.32 -9.61 -12.85
C GLY A 55 -10.09 -10.33 -11.53
N GLY A 56 -11.08 -11.11 -11.06
CA GLY A 56 -10.97 -12.01 -9.91
C GLY A 56 -10.18 -11.42 -8.73
N ASP A 57 -9.07 -12.06 -8.40
CA ASP A 57 -8.22 -11.68 -7.26
C ASP A 57 -7.47 -10.36 -7.47
N ALA A 58 -6.94 -10.10 -8.67
CA ALA A 58 -6.29 -8.82 -8.98
C ALA A 58 -7.28 -7.65 -8.90
N MET A 59 -8.58 -7.89 -9.14
CA MET A 59 -9.61 -6.86 -8.94
C MET A 59 -9.83 -6.58 -7.46
N ARG A 60 -9.85 -7.62 -6.62
CA ARG A 60 -9.96 -7.48 -5.16
C ARG A 60 -8.76 -6.72 -4.57
N GLU A 61 -7.55 -7.01 -5.06
CA GLU A 61 -6.32 -6.32 -4.65
C GLU A 61 -6.28 -4.84 -5.08
N VAL A 62 -6.84 -4.49 -6.24
CA VAL A 62 -6.76 -3.11 -6.76
C VAL A 62 -7.90 -2.24 -6.23
N GLN A 63 -9.06 -2.82 -5.95
CA GLN A 63 -10.23 -2.08 -5.45
C GLN A 63 -10.25 -1.99 -3.92
N ASP A 64 -9.41 -2.76 -3.23
CA ASP A 64 -9.33 -2.79 -1.76
C ASP A 64 -10.71 -2.87 -1.08
N ILE A 65 -11.57 -3.78 -1.57
CA ILE A 65 -12.93 -3.92 -1.05
C ILE A 65 -12.85 -4.51 0.37
N PRO A 66 -13.25 -3.76 1.43
CA PRO A 66 -13.30 -4.30 2.77
C PRO A 66 -14.42 -5.35 2.84
N LYS A 67 -14.08 -6.54 3.35
CA LYS A 67 -15.08 -7.60 3.56
C LYS A 67 -15.90 -7.25 4.81
N ASN A 68 -17.16 -6.87 4.60
CA ASN A 68 -18.11 -6.72 5.71
C ASN A 68 -18.34 -8.08 6.39
N LEU A 69 -18.62 -8.05 7.70
CA LEU A 69 -18.93 -9.27 8.43
C LEU A 69 -20.32 -9.79 8.01
N GLU A 70 -20.40 -11.02 7.52
CA GLU A 70 -21.66 -11.64 7.08
C GLU A 70 -22.17 -12.67 8.12
N GLY A 71 -22.60 -13.85 7.66
CA GLY A 71 -23.17 -14.92 8.48
C GLY A 71 -22.15 -15.91 9.03
N ALA A 72 -22.59 -17.16 9.21
CA ALA A 72 -21.79 -18.23 9.82
C ALA A 72 -20.44 -18.46 9.12
N ARG A 73 -20.42 -18.46 7.77
CA ARG A 73 -19.20 -18.66 6.98
C ARG A 73 -18.12 -17.62 7.28
N SER A 74 -18.47 -16.34 7.35
CA SER A 74 -17.48 -15.30 7.68
C SER A 74 -16.92 -15.47 9.10
N ARG A 75 -17.75 -15.91 10.05
CA ARG A 75 -17.28 -16.18 11.43
C ARG A 75 -16.36 -17.39 11.50
N GLU A 76 -16.70 -18.46 10.78
CA GLU A 76 -15.86 -19.65 10.65
C GLU A 76 -14.53 -19.32 9.98
N GLU A 77 -14.54 -18.55 8.88
CA GLU A 77 -13.33 -18.07 8.21
C GLU A 77 -12.47 -17.20 9.13
N LEU A 78 -13.07 -16.32 9.94
CA LEU A 78 -12.34 -15.51 10.90
C LEU A 78 -11.70 -16.34 12.02
N ALA A 79 -12.42 -17.33 12.56
CA ALA A 79 -11.90 -18.23 13.57
C ALA A 79 -10.78 -19.13 13.00
N GLY A 80 -10.95 -19.60 11.76
CA GLY A 80 -9.98 -20.44 11.04
C GLY A 80 -8.83 -19.69 10.39
N ARG A 81 -8.82 -18.34 10.41
CA ARG A 81 -7.91 -17.51 9.60
C ARG A 81 -6.42 -17.73 9.88
N GLY A 82 -6.06 -18.25 11.04
CA GLY A 82 -4.65 -18.52 11.37
C GLY A 82 -3.77 -17.26 11.31
N ASP A 83 -2.46 -17.46 11.39
CA ASP A 83 -1.49 -16.35 11.36
C ASP A 83 -1.15 -15.97 9.92
N VAL A 84 -1.83 -14.93 9.41
CA VAL A 84 -1.67 -14.42 8.04
C VAL A 84 -0.25 -13.88 7.79
N GLU A 85 0.38 -13.27 8.80
CA GLU A 85 1.76 -12.78 8.67
C GLU A 85 2.73 -13.94 8.44
N PHE A 86 2.53 -15.03 9.20
CA PHE A 86 3.33 -16.25 9.05
C PHE A 86 3.05 -16.96 7.73
N GLU A 87 1.78 -17.05 7.32
CA GLU A 87 1.40 -17.68 6.07
C GLU A 87 2.02 -16.95 4.86
N ALA A 88 2.00 -15.62 4.85
CA ALA A 88 2.65 -14.82 3.81
C ALA A 88 4.17 -15.05 3.77
N LEU A 89 4.82 -15.26 4.92
CA LEU A 89 6.24 -15.61 5.01
C LEU A 89 6.50 -16.99 4.41
N VAL A 90 5.68 -17.98 4.75
CA VAL A 90 5.77 -19.34 4.21
C VAL A 90 5.59 -19.34 2.69
N GLU A 91 4.59 -18.62 2.17
CA GLU A 91 4.37 -18.48 0.73
C GLU A 91 5.59 -17.87 0.00
N PHE A 92 6.22 -16.87 0.61
CA PHE A 92 7.43 -16.25 0.08
C PHE A 92 8.60 -17.24 0.07
N LEU A 93 8.86 -17.93 1.18
CA LEU A 93 9.93 -18.91 1.32
C LEU A 93 9.76 -20.12 0.39
N ARG A 94 8.52 -20.55 0.12
CA ARG A 94 8.22 -21.60 -0.89
C ARG A 94 8.71 -21.25 -2.29
N GLY A 95 8.96 -19.96 -2.59
CA GLY A 95 9.57 -19.54 -3.85
C GLY A 95 11.01 -20.02 -4.04
N ALA A 96 11.68 -20.48 -2.98
CA ALA A 96 13.00 -21.11 -3.06
C ALA A 96 12.96 -22.61 -3.41
N SER A 97 11.75 -23.18 -3.60
CA SER A 97 11.59 -24.55 -4.09
C SER A 97 12.11 -24.70 -5.52
N TYR A 98 12.58 -25.90 -5.87
CA TYR A 98 13.22 -26.20 -7.17
C TYR A 98 12.30 -25.94 -8.39
N ASP A 99 10.98 -26.01 -8.19
CA ASP A 99 9.93 -25.81 -9.19
C ASP A 99 9.42 -24.36 -9.26
N GLN A 100 9.90 -23.48 -8.38
CA GLN A 100 9.40 -22.11 -8.24
C GLN A 100 10.52 -21.07 -8.33
N MET A 101 10.12 -19.81 -8.45
CA MET A 101 11.02 -18.67 -8.35
C MET A 101 10.60 -17.79 -7.19
N ILE A 102 11.59 -17.17 -6.54
CA ILE A 102 11.36 -16.14 -5.54
C ILE A 102 10.68 -14.94 -6.22
N SER A 103 9.44 -14.68 -5.82
CA SER A 103 8.60 -13.65 -6.43
C SER A 103 8.59 -12.38 -5.59
N GLY A 104 8.91 -11.25 -6.23
CA GLY A 104 8.76 -9.93 -5.62
C GLY A 104 7.32 -9.59 -5.23
N ARG A 105 6.30 -10.18 -5.89
CA ARG A 105 4.89 -10.00 -5.48
C ARG A 105 4.58 -10.72 -4.17
N ARG A 106 5.14 -11.92 -3.97
CA ARG A 106 4.99 -12.65 -2.69
C ARG A 106 5.72 -11.91 -1.56
N PHE A 107 6.90 -11.36 -1.85
CA PHE A 107 7.60 -10.48 -0.91
C PHE A 107 6.78 -9.23 -0.57
N GLN A 108 6.18 -8.59 -1.58
CA GLN A 108 5.33 -7.43 -1.36
C GLN A 108 4.11 -7.77 -0.49
N LYS A 109 3.46 -8.92 -0.71
CA LYS A 109 2.35 -9.42 0.13
C LYS A 109 2.78 -9.62 1.58
N LEU A 110 3.96 -10.23 1.80
CA LEU A 110 4.57 -10.35 3.13
C LEU A 110 4.83 -8.98 3.75
N TYR A 111 5.43 -8.06 2.99
CA TYR A 111 5.71 -6.70 3.46
C TYR A 111 4.43 -5.98 3.88
N THR A 112 3.38 -6.04 3.06
CA THR A 112 2.08 -5.43 3.37
C THR A 112 1.40 -6.08 4.58
N ALA A 113 1.53 -7.40 4.77
CA ALA A 113 0.99 -8.07 5.94
C ALA A 113 1.70 -7.60 7.22
N LEU A 114 3.04 -7.52 7.19
CA LEU A 114 3.82 -7.03 8.33
C LEU A 114 3.63 -5.53 8.59
N SER A 115 3.24 -4.74 7.59
CA SER A 115 3.01 -3.29 7.71
C SER A 115 1.52 -2.93 7.82
N GLY A 116 0.64 -3.91 8.00
CA GLY A 116 -0.81 -3.69 7.97
C GLY A 116 -1.33 -2.79 9.09
N ASN A 117 -0.59 -2.70 10.19
CA ASN A 117 -0.96 -1.92 11.37
C ASN A 117 -0.20 -0.59 11.48
N ASP A 118 0.50 -0.18 10.42
CA ASP A 118 1.32 1.05 10.39
C ASP A 118 0.51 2.30 10.81
N ASP A 119 -0.74 2.40 10.39
CA ASP A 119 -1.60 3.55 10.68
C ASP A 119 -1.82 3.75 12.19
N VAL A 120 -2.10 2.65 12.91
CA VAL A 120 -2.30 2.68 14.37
C VAL A 120 -0.97 2.90 15.10
N PHE A 121 0.11 2.26 14.66
CA PHE A 121 1.45 2.48 15.24
C PHE A 121 1.91 3.92 15.08
N VAL A 122 1.75 4.51 13.90
CA VAL A 122 2.09 5.90 13.61
C VAL A 122 1.24 6.83 14.47
N TRP A 123 -0.07 6.58 14.58
CA TRP A 123 -0.93 7.39 15.43
C TRP A 123 -0.49 7.33 16.91
N LEU A 124 -0.19 6.14 17.43
CA LEU A 124 0.30 5.98 18.81
C LEU A 124 1.68 6.63 19.01
N CYS A 125 2.60 6.58 18.04
CA CYS A 125 3.86 7.33 18.09
C CYS A 125 3.61 8.83 18.28
N HIS A 126 2.63 9.41 17.58
CA HIS A 126 2.27 10.81 17.76
C HIS A 126 1.69 11.08 19.15
N THR A 127 0.78 10.24 19.65
CA THR A 127 0.22 10.43 21.01
C THR A 127 1.29 10.38 22.10
N ALA A 128 2.32 9.54 21.93
CA ALA A 128 3.41 9.37 22.87
C ALA A 128 4.46 10.49 22.79
N MET A 129 4.80 10.95 21.58
CA MET A 129 5.96 11.84 21.36
C MET A 129 5.61 13.28 20.97
N ALA A 130 4.49 13.52 20.29
CA ALA A 130 4.15 14.85 19.77
C ALA A 130 3.46 15.77 20.81
N VAL A 131 2.90 15.21 21.89
CA VAL A 131 2.12 15.96 22.90
C VAL A 131 3.00 16.34 24.10
N LEU A 132 3.23 17.62 24.39
CA LEU A 132 4.19 18.05 25.44
C LEU A 132 3.85 17.54 26.85
N ASN A 133 2.59 17.67 27.28
CA ASN A 133 2.12 17.15 28.55
C ASN A 133 0.71 16.55 28.38
N PRO A 134 0.59 15.24 28.15
CA PRO A 134 -0.71 14.56 28.03
C PRO A 134 -1.37 14.26 29.39
N GLY A 135 -0.73 14.65 30.51
CA GLY A 135 -1.15 14.30 31.86
C GLY A 135 -0.54 12.97 32.29
N GLU A 136 -1.02 12.43 33.41
CA GLU A 136 -0.56 11.12 33.86
C GLU A 136 -1.20 10.02 33.00
N ALA A 137 -0.46 9.52 32.00
CA ALA A 137 -0.95 8.49 31.08
C ALA A 137 -1.25 7.15 31.76
N ARG A 138 -0.70 6.90 32.96
CA ARG A 138 -1.02 5.72 33.79
C ARG A 138 -2.36 5.86 34.53
N SER A 139 -2.88 7.09 34.66
CA SER A 139 -4.19 7.31 35.26
C SER A 139 -5.25 6.59 34.43
N ARG A 140 -6.20 5.94 35.10
CA ARG A 140 -7.26 5.18 34.41
C ARG A 140 -8.07 6.06 33.46
N LEU A 141 -8.25 7.34 33.76
CA LEU A 141 -8.99 8.27 32.90
C LEU A 141 -8.31 8.47 31.54
N VAL A 142 -7.05 8.94 31.54
CA VAL A 142 -6.30 9.22 30.30
C VAL A 142 -6.02 7.93 29.54
N TYR A 143 -5.74 6.83 30.26
CA TYR A 143 -5.58 5.50 29.67
C TYR A 143 -6.84 5.05 28.90
N GLN A 144 -8.03 5.21 29.49
CA GLN A 144 -9.29 4.84 28.83
C GLN A 144 -9.60 5.74 27.63
N HIS A 145 -9.27 7.03 27.69
CA HIS A 145 -9.35 7.91 26.51
C HIS A 145 -8.43 7.44 25.39
N LEU A 146 -7.17 7.10 25.69
CA LEU A 146 -6.22 6.58 24.70
C LEU A 146 -6.73 5.26 24.10
N LYS A 147 -7.25 4.36 24.93
CA LYS A 147 -7.78 3.06 24.51
C LYS A 147 -8.93 3.19 23.52
N ALA A 148 -9.97 3.94 23.89
CA ALA A 148 -11.16 4.12 23.05
C ALA A 148 -10.81 4.79 21.70
N LEU A 149 -9.91 5.76 21.71
CA LEU A 149 -9.46 6.43 20.49
C LEU A 149 -8.60 5.51 19.61
N ALA A 150 -7.77 4.67 20.21
CA ALA A 150 -6.94 3.73 19.46
C ALA A 150 -7.79 2.65 18.78
N GLU A 151 -8.83 2.13 19.45
CA GLU A 151 -9.80 1.21 18.88
C GLU A 151 -10.58 1.85 17.71
N ALA A 152 -11.00 3.11 17.87
CA ALA A 152 -11.72 3.85 16.82
C ALA A 152 -10.83 4.17 15.58
N VAL A 153 -9.53 4.36 15.78
CA VAL A 153 -8.58 4.51 14.67
C VAL A 153 -8.37 3.16 13.98
N ALA A 154 -8.26 2.06 14.74
CA ALA A 154 -8.06 0.73 14.20
C ALA A 154 -9.26 0.21 13.37
N SER A 155 -10.49 0.54 13.78
CA SER A 155 -11.71 0.17 13.04
C SER A 155 -12.03 1.11 11.87
N GLY A 156 -11.32 2.23 11.74
CA GLY A 156 -11.58 3.24 10.72
C GLY A 156 -12.80 4.13 11.01
N GLU A 157 -13.35 4.10 12.22
CA GLU A 157 -14.45 4.97 12.66
C GLU A 157 -14.01 6.43 12.79
N MET A 158 -12.74 6.67 13.08
CA MET A 158 -12.17 8.02 13.21
C MET A 158 -10.92 8.19 12.36
N THR A 159 -10.77 9.35 11.72
CA THR A 159 -9.51 9.72 11.07
C THR A 159 -8.44 9.99 12.13
N GLN A 160 -7.18 9.68 11.81
CA GLN A 160 -6.04 9.86 12.73
C GLN A 160 -5.96 11.29 13.28
N ARG A 161 -6.17 12.29 12.41
CA ARG A 161 -6.19 13.72 12.77
C ARG A 161 -7.26 14.03 13.80
N THR A 162 -8.47 13.51 13.60
CA THR A 162 -9.61 13.74 14.48
C THR A 162 -9.34 13.09 15.84
N ALA A 163 -8.97 11.82 15.85
CA ALA A 163 -8.64 11.09 17.06
C ALA A 163 -7.49 11.74 17.86
N PHE A 164 -6.46 12.24 17.17
CA PHE A 164 -5.35 12.94 17.83
C PHE A 164 -5.81 14.25 18.48
N ARG A 165 -6.62 15.05 17.78
CA ARG A 165 -7.17 16.29 18.38
C ARG A 165 -8.07 15.99 19.57
N PHE A 166 -8.89 14.93 19.50
CA PHE A 166 -9.69 14.47 20.65
C PHE A 166 -8.83 14.09 21.84
N TYR A 167 -7.72 13.38 21.62
CA TYR A 167 -6.76 13.02 22.67
C TYR A 167 -6.13 14.25 23.33
N GLU A 168 -5.74 15.25 22.54
CA GLU A 168 -5.15 16.49 23.05
C GLU A 168 -6.15 17.35 23.83
N SER A 169 -7.42 17.37 23.40
CA SER A 169 -8.51 18.14 24.01
C SER A 169 -9.30 17.38 25.07
N ALA A 170 -8.96 16.12 25.35
CA ALA A 170 -9.68 15.30 26.34
C ALA A 170 -9.65 15.94 27.73
N VAL A 171 -10.72 15.75 28.50
CA VAL A 171 -10.82 16.26 29.87
C VAL A 171 -9.82 15.52 30.75
N ARG A 172 -8.89 16.24 31.37
CA ARG A 172 -7.85 15.68 32.25
C ARG A 172 -8.10 15.99 33.72
N SER A 173 -8.04 17.27 34.07
CA SER A 173 -8.25 17.77 35.42
C SER A 173 -8.65 19.25 35.39
N PRO A 174 -9.35 19.77 36.43
CA PRO A 174 -9.55 21.20 36.58
C PRO A 174 -8.20 21.92 36.74
N ALA A 175 -8.12 23.18 36.29
CA ALA A 175 -6.94 24.03 36.39
C ALA A 175 -5.63 23.36 35.91
N TYR A 176 -5.69 22.55 34.85
CA TYR A 176 -4.60 21.69 34.36
C TYR A 176 -3.24 22.39 34.24
N ARG A 177 -3.20 23.61 33.68
CA ARG A 177 -1.95 24.38 33.52
C ARG A 177 -1.33 24.80 34.87
N ALA A 178 -2.16 25.15 35.84
CA ALA A 178 -1.70 25.55 37.17
C ALA A 178 -1.15 24.34 37.96
N ILE A 179 -1.72 23.15 37.77
CA ILE A 179 -1.19 21.90 38.31
C ILE A 179 0.13 21.53 37.61
N ALA A 180 0.18 21.65 36.28
CA ALA A 180 1.39 21.37 35.50
C ALA A 180 2.57 22.25 35.90
N ALA A 181 2.33 23.54 36.19
CA ALA A 181 3.37 24.47 36.67
C ALA A 181 3.99 24.06 38.03
N ARG A 182 3.34 23.17 38.80
CA ARG A 182 3.89 22.60 40.04
C ARG A 182 4.79 21.40 39.81
N GLN A 183 4.76 20.81 38.60
CA GLN A 183 5.46 19.56 38.27
C GLN A 183 6.53 19.76 37.19
N LEU A 184 6.32 20.68 36.25
CA LEU A 184 7.10 20.81 35.03
C LEU A 184 7.54 22.27 34.84
N GLU A 185 8.82 22.47 34.53
CA GLU A 185 9.39 23.80 34.24
C GLU A 185 8.97 24.31 32.86
N ASN A 186 9.18 23.50 31.81
CA ASN A 186 8.88 23.86 30.42
C ASN A 186 7.60 23.23 29.87
N GLY A 187 6.77 22.65 30.76
CA GLY A 187 5.53 21.97 30.36
C GLY A 187 5.75 20.66 29.58
N ALA A 188 6.97 20.10 29.55
CA ALA A 188 7.28 18.84 28.90
C ALA A 188 7.37 17.70 29.93
N ALA A 189 6.45 16.74 29.86
CA ALA A 189 6.44 15.56 30.74
C ALA A 189 7.41 14.47 30.24
N THR A 190 7.74 13.53 31.14
CA THR A 190 8.52 12.33 30.78
C THR A 190 7.73 11.40 29.86
N ARG A 191 8.41 10.75 28.91
CA ARG A 191 7.78 9.99 27.82
C ARG A 191 7.44 8.55 28.18
N LEU A 192 8.06 8.01 29.23
CA LEU A 192 7.95 6.59 29.59
C LEU A 192 6.50 6.16 29.83
N ALA A 193 5.73 6.96 30.58
CA ALA A 193 4.33 6.64 30.87
C ALA A 193 3.45 6.61 29.61
N GLY A 194 3.72 7.49 28.64
CA GLY A 194 3.02 7.50 27.35
C GLY A 194 3.34 6.27 26.51
N ILE A 195 4.63 5.90 26.42
CA ILE A 195 5.07 4.73 25.66
C ILE A 195 4.54 3.44 26.30
N SER A 196 4.59 3.32 27.63
CA SER A 196 4.07 2.14 28.33
C SER A 196 2.56 2.01 28.17
N ALA A 197 1.81 3.12 28.28
CA ALA A 197 0.36 3.10 28.10
C ALA A 197 -0.03 2.75 26.67
N ALA A 198 0.63 3.33 25.66
CA ALA A 198 0.39 3.02 24.26
C ALA A 198 0.66 1.53 23.94
N ALA A 199 1.76 0.97 24.45
CA ALA A 199 2.08 -0.44 24.29
C ALA A 199 1.04 -1.36 24.96
N ASP A 200 0.59 -1.00 26.17
CA ASP A 200 -0.40 -1.78 26.91
C ASP A 200 -1.78 -1.73 26.23
N VAL A 201 -2.18 -0.57 25.71
CA VAL A 201 -3.42 -0.40 24.94
C VAL A 201 -3.45 -1.31 23.71
N MET A 202 -2.35 -1.40 22.95
CA MET A 202 -2.25 -2.31 21.80
C MET A 202 -2.33 -3.79 22.19
N ARG A 203 -1.74 -4.14 23.34
CA ARG A 203 -1.78 -5.50 23.90
C ARG A 203 -3.19 -5.87 24.36
N GLU A 204 -3.88 -4.98 25.06
CA GLU A 204 -5.24 -5.22 25.57
C GLU A 204 -6.30 -5.29 24.47
N MET A 205 -6.20 -4.45 23.44
CA MET A 205 -7.17 -4.46 22.34
C MET A 205 -7.01 -5.67 21.40
N GLY A 206 -5.88 -6.38 21.48
CA GLY A 206 -5.57 -7.50 20.58
C GLY A 206 -5.26 -7.06 19.15
N LEU A 207 -4.63 -5.89 18.98
CA LEU A 207 -4.30 -5.31 17.65
C LEU A 207 -3.40 -6.24 16.83
N THR A 208 -2.43 -6.85 17.51
CA THR A 208 -1.45 -7.74 16.91
C THR A 208 -1.67 -9.17 17.39
N ARG A 209 -1.64 -10.12 16.47
CA ARG A 209 -1.72 -11.55 16.81
C ARG A 209 -0.54 -12.00 17.67
N ARG A 210 0.63 -11.43 17.42
CA ARG A 210 1.85 -11.66 18.19
C ARG A 210 2.00 -10.56 19.24
N PRO A 211 2.23 -10.87 20.52
CA PRO A 211 2.17 -9.86 21.57
C PRO A 211 3.35 -8.87 21.55
N MET A 212 4.54 -9.30 21.09
CA MET A 212 5.74 -8.46 21.13
C MET A 212 5.81 -7.44 19.99
N SER A 213 5.15 -7.70 18.85
CA SER A 213 5.27 -6.84 17.67
C SER A 213 4.76 -5.43 17.92
N SER A 214 3.74 -5.27 18.78
CA SER A 214 3.18 -3.95 19.10
C SER A 214 4.19 -3.04 19.81
N TYR A 215 4.82 -3.55 20.87
CA TYR A 215 5.86 -2.83 21.59
C TYR A 215 7.08 -2.57 20.71
N PHE A 216 7.53 -3.57 19.97
CA PHE A 216 8.69 -3.46 19.09
C PHE A 216 8.52 -2.37 18.03
N GLU A 217 7.40 -2.37 17.31
CA GLU A 217 7.14 -1.38 16.25
C GLU A 217 7.03 0.05 16.80
N LEU A 218 6.34 0.23 17.93
CA LEU A 218 6.24 1.53 18.59
C LEU A 218 7.61 2.03 19.04
N TYR A 219 8.41 1.16 19.66
CA TYR A 219 9.75 1.51 20.13
C TYR A 219 10.68 1.85 18.95
N GLN A 220 10.75 0.97 17.96
CA GLN A 220 11.66 1.11 16.82
C GLN A 220 11.41 2.40 16.04
N ARG A 221 10.14 2.76 15.78
CA ARG A 221 9.78 3.99 15.07
C ARG A 221 10.18 5.26 15.83
N ILE A 222 10.09 5.23 17.17
CA ILE A 222 10.53 6.34 18.01
C ILE A 222 12.06 6.48 17.96
N VAL A 223 12.78 5.35 18.04
CA VAL A 223 14.25 5.32 17.93
C VAL A 223 14.73 5.82 16.56
N GLU A 224 14.11 5.39 15.46
CA GLU A 224 14.50 5.86 14.13
C GLU A 224 14.26 7.36 13.95
N ARG A 225 13.23 7.90 14.59
CA ARG A 225 12.91 9.34 14.52
C ARG A 225 13.84 10.20 15.38
N SER A 226 14.48 9.65 16.41
CA SER A 226 15.33 10.45 17.32
C SER A 226 16.55 11.06 16.63
N GLU A 227 16.99 10.48 15.52
CA GLU A 227 18.13 10.98 14.72
C GLU A 227 17.76 12.15 13.78
N VAL A 228 16.47 12.49 13.66
CA VAL A 228 16.02 13.52 12.71
C VAL A 228 16.07 14.92 13.32
N MET A 229 16.47 15.92 12.53
CA MET A 229 16.39 17.33 12.91
C MET A 229 14.95 17.70 13.28
N THR A 230 14.76 18.32 14.46
CA THR A 230 13.44 18.60 15.06
C THR A 230 12.52 17.35 15.11
N PRO A 231 12.88 16.34 15.93
CA PRO A 231 12.29 15.00 15.82
C PRO A 231 10.82 14.94 16.22
N TRP A 232 10.40 15.78 17.17
CA TRP A 232 9.07 15.74 17.79
C TRP A 232 8.15 16.89 17.35
N GLY A 233 8.64 17.78 16.49
CA GLY A 233 7.85 18.84 15.87
C GLY A 233 7.36 18.40 14.49
N PHE A 234 6.07 18.58 14.22
CA PHE A 234 5.45 18.15 12.96
C PHE A 234 4.75 19.32 12.27
N PRO A 235 4.91 19.49 10.94
CA PRO A 235 4.09 20.42 10.18
C PRO A 235 2.62 19.94 10.20
N PRO A 236 1.65 20.76 10.63
CA PRO A 236 0.29 20.30 10.96
C PRO A 236 -0.45 19.71 9.76
N LEU A 237 -0.14 20.13 8.54
CA LEU A 237 -0.72 19.60 7.31
C LEU A 237 -0.20 18.19 6.98
N PHE A 238 1.07 17.90 7.24
CA PHE A 238 1.67 16.60 6.90
C PHE A 238 1.79 15.63 8.08
N GLN A 239 1.36 16.04 9.28
CA GLN A 239 1.37 15.18 10.47
C GLN A 239 0.42 13.97 10.33
N PHE A 240 -0.73 14.18 9.71
CA PHE A 240 -1.78 13.16 9.52
C PHE A 240 -2.36 13.23 8.11
N GLU A 241 -3.30 12.32 7.82
CA GLU A 241 -4.09 12.31 6.59
C GLU A 241 -4.62 13.69 6.22
N GLU A 242 -4.33 14.08 4.98
CA GLU A 242 -4.75 15.32 4.33
C GLU A 242 -4.85 15.09 2.82
N ARG A 243 -5.48 16.04 2.13
CA ARG A 243 -5.64 15.97 0.65
C ARG A 243 -4.29 15.87 -0.07
N LEU A 244 -3.27 16.55 0.44
CA LEU A 244 -1.89 16.46 -0.04
C LEU A 244 -1.07 15.66 0.97
N SER A 245 -0.41 14.61 0.50
CA SER A 245 0.43 13.76 1.34
C SER A 245 1.89 13.78 0.88
N LEU A 246 2.79 13.54 1.83
CA LEU A 246 4.20 13.32 1.54
C LEU A 246 4.38 11.99 0.79
N GLU A 247 5.42 11.91 -0.05
CA GLU A 247 5.88 10.64 -0.60
C GLU A 247 6.08 9.62 0.54
N PRO A 248 5.77 8.32 0.36
CA PRO A 248 5.82 7.34 1.45
C PRO A 248 7.11 7.34 2.27
N ARG A 249 8.26 7.55 1.62
CA ARG A 249 9.59 7.64 2.28
C ARG A 249 9.74 8.82 3.26
N LEU A 250 8.97 9.89 3.04
CA LEU A 250 9.06 11.14 3.83
C LEU A 250 7.98 11.19 4.91
N LYS A 251 7.03 10.25 4.92
CA LYS A 251 6.01 10.18 5.96
C LYS A 251 6.68 9.92 7.32
N PHE A 252 6.21 10.63 8.34
CA PHE A 252 6.72 10.50 9.71
C PHE A 252 6.43 9.11 10.28
N PHE A 253 7.37 8.57 11.06
CA PHE A 253 7.29 7.23 11.66
C PHE A 253 6.98 6.09 10.65
N SER A 254 7.26 6.30 9.36
CA SER A 254 7.03 5.31 8.31
C SER A 254 8.18 4.32 8.19
N ARG A 255 7.84 3.05 7.93
CA ARG A 255 8.82 1.98 7.70
C ARG A 255 9.67 2.20 6.43
N THR A 256 9.17 2.98 5.46
CA THR A 256 9.77 3.12 4.12
C THR A 256 10.89 4.14 4.01
N ALA A 257 11.26 4.85 5.08
CA ALA A 257 12.20 5.96 5.01
C ALA A 257 13.61 5.59 4.48
N GLN A 258 14.04 4.32 4.58
CA GLN A 258 15.40 3.90 4.22
C GLN A 258 15.53 3.12 2.89
N GLN A 259 14.48 2.51 2.34
CA GLN A 259 14.62 1.44 1.32
C GLN A 259 14.98 1.90 -0.12
N GLN A 260 14.77 3.16 -0.53
CA GLN A 260 14.97 3.57 -1.93
C GLN A 260 16.29 4.32 -2.22
N LEU A 261 16.97 4.80 -1.18
CA LEU A 261 18.25 5.51 -1.34
C LEU A 261 19.35 4.58 -1.86
N GLU A 262 19.25 3.28 -1.58
CA GLU A 262 20.17 2.26 -2.08
C GLU A 262 19.90 1.84 -3.54
N GLN A 263 18.65 1.85 -3.99
CA GLN A 263 18.31 1.45 -5.37
C GLN A 263 18.79 2.46 -6.42
N ARG A 264 18.75 3.76 -6.12
CA ARG A 264 19.23 4.81 -7.04
C ARG A 264 20.75 4.82 -7.23
N ARG A 265 21.52 4.25 -6.29
CA ARG A 265 22.99 4.15 -6.37
C ARG A 265 23.48 3.10 -7.37
N ARG A 266 22.60 2.22 -7.86
CA ARG A 266 22.93 1.20 -8.89
C ARG A 266 22.53 1.67 -10.29
N GLY A 267 23.07 2.80 -10.72
CA GLY A 267 22.87 3.31 -12.07
C GLY A 267 23.70 2.54 -13.09
N THR A 268 23.10 1.60 -13.83
CA THR A 268 23.67 1.12 -15.10
C THR A 268 23.06 1.91 -16.26
N ILE A 269 23.88 2.26 -17.26
CA ILE A 269 23.42 2.89 -18.51
C ILE A 269 22.52 1.87 -19.24
N PHE A 270 21.21 2.03 -19.12
CA PHE A 270 20.24 1.28 -19.90
C PHE A 270 20.05 1.97 -21.24
N SER A 271 20.39 1.30 -22.34
CA SER A 271 19.96 1.73 -23.68
C SER A 271 18.49 1.33 -23.88
N PRO A 272 17.63 2.24 -24.40
CA PRO A 272 16.22 1.95 -24.71
C PRO A 272 16.01 0.67 -25.55
N HIS A 273 16.98 0.31 -26.38
CA HIS A 273 16.92 -0.84 -27.28
C HIS A 273 17.30 -2.18 -26.62
N THR A 274 17.90 -2.15 -25.43
CA THR A 274 18.36 -3.35 -24.70
C THR A 274 17.40 -3.78 -23.58
N ILE A 275 16.24 -3.12 -23.47
CA ILE A 275 15.35 -3.24 -22.31
C ILE A 275 14.87 -4.68 -22.04
N LEU A 276 14.68 -5.45 -23.12
CA LEU A 276 14.21 -6.85 -23.09
C LEU A 276 15.34 -7.88 -22.96
N GLN A 277 16.59 -7.52 -23.26
CA GLN A 277 17.68 -8.48 -23.49
C GLN A 277 18.32 -9.06 -22.23
N LYS A 278 18.02 -8.51 -21.05
CA LYS A 278 18.54 -9.02 -19.77
C LYS A 278 17.64 -10.14 -19.22
N ARG A 279 18.07 -10.76 -18.11
CA ARG A 279 17.18 -11.61 -17.29
C ARG A 279 16.02 -10.75 -16.76
N ARG A 280 14.85 -10.88 -17.38
CA ARG A 280 13.63 -10.12 -17.05
C ARG A 280 12.50 -11.09 -16.75
N ILE A 281 11.83 -10.89 -15.62
CA ILE A 281 10.55 -11.52 -15.34
C ILE A 281 9.49 -10.76 -16.16
N PHE A 282 8.77 -11.47 -17.02
CA PHE A 282 7.72 -10.89 -17.85
C PHE A 282 6.35 -11.08 -17.21
N TRP A 283 5.47 -10.10 -17.40
CA TRP A 283 4.04 -10.29 -17.21
C TRP A 283 3.41 -10.83 -18.50
N ILE A 284 3.63 -10.14 -19.61
CA ILE A 284 3.24 -10.61 -20.95
C ILE A 284 4.55 -10.85 -21.71
N PRO A 285 4.86 -12.11 -22.09
CA PRO A 285 6.05 -12.37 -22.89
C PRO A 285 5.92 -11.69 -24.27
N PRO A 286 7.00 -11.08 -24.80
CA PRO A 286 6.99 -10.54 -26.15
C PRO A 286 6.68 -11.62 -27.19
N THR A 287 5.95 -11.23 -28.22
CA THR A 287 5.51 -12.09 -29.32
C THR A 287 6.17 -11.65 -30.63
N TRP A 288 6.34 -12.57 -31.58
CA TRP A 288 7.02 -12.29 -32.86
C TRP A 288 6.41 -11.14 -33.66
N HIS A 289 5.09 -10.91 -33.57
CA HIS A 289 4.45 -9.77 -34.22
C HIS A 289 4.86 -8.40 -33.63
N ARG A 290 5.40 -8.34 -32.40
CA ARG A 290 5.84 -7.10 -31.73
C ARG A 290 7.35 -7.00 -31.54
N SER A 291 8.07 -8.13 -31.48
CA SER A 291 9.51 -8.17 -31.24
C SER A 291 10.21 -9.05 -32.27
N GLY A 292 10.81 -8.44 -33.28
CA GLY A 292 11.38 -9.17 -34.41
C GLY A 292 12.67 -9.93 -34.13
N ARG A 293 13.54 -9.43 -33.23
CA ARG A 293 14.88 -10.00 -32.98
C ARG A 293 15.11 -10.51 -31.56
N TYR A 294 14.07 -10.48 -30.72
CA TYR A 294 14.19 -10.92 -29.33
C TYR A 294 14.14 -12.45 -29.26
N LEU A 295 15.15 -13.05 -28.64
CA LEU A 295 15.30 -14.52 -28.58
C LEU A 295 14.65 -15.14 -27.33
N GLY A 296 14.38 -14.35 -26.29
CA GLY A 296 13.84 -14.84 -25.01
C GLY A 296 14.76 -14.56 -23.82
N PRO A 297 14.24 -14.62 -22.57
CA PRO A 297 14.98 -14.18 -21.38
C PRO A 297 16.01 -15.20 -20.87
N HIS A 298 15.89 -16.45 -21.30
CA HIS A 298 16.73 -17.57 -20.84
C HIS A 298 18.00 -17.74 -21.68
N VAL A 299 18.08 -17.09 -22.85
CA VAL A 299 19.17 -17.28 -23.80
C VAL A 299 20.45 -16.66 -23.26
N ASN A 300 21.51 -17.45 -23.20
CA ASN A 300 22.87 -16.97 -22.97
C ASN A 300 23.64 -16.97 -24.30
N LEU A 301 23.91 -15.78 -24.85
CA LEU A 301 24.64 -15.65 -26.11
C LEU A 301 26.12 -16.03 -25.99
N TYR A 302 26.70 -15.90 -24.80
CA TYR A 302 28.13 -16.12 -24.56
C TYR A 302 28.30 -17.00 -23.31
N PRO A 303 28.08 -18.32 -23.41
CA PRO A 303 28.30 -19.24 -22.29
C PRO A 303 29.78 -19.34 -21.95
N GLY A 304 30.10 -19.27 -20.66
CA GLY A 304 31.45 -19.55 -20.15
C GLY A 304 31.66 -21.04 -19.92
N LEU A 305 32.93 -21.46 -19.81
CA LEU A 305 33.27 -22.81 -19.38
C LEU A 305 32.82 -23.00 -17.93
N THR A 306 31.97 -23.99 -17.69
CA THR A 306 31.52 -24.37 -16.34
C THR A 306 32.02 -25.81 -16.13
N PRO A 307 33.05 -26.05 -15.30
CA PRO A 307 33.48 -27.40 -14.98
C PRO A 307 32.42 -28.07 -14.08
N ASP A 308 32.19 -29.36 -14.33
CA ASP A 308 31.34 -30.21 -13.49
C ASP A 308 31.92 -30.33 -12.06
#